data_AF-A0A5S9MK91-F1
#
_entry.id   AF-A0A5S9MK91-F1
#
_cell.length_a   1.000
_cell.length_b   1.000
_cell.length_c   1.000
_cell.angle_alpha   90.00
_cell.angle_beta   90.00
_cell.angle_gamma   90.00
#
_symmetry.space_group_name_H-M   'P 1'
#
loop_
_entity.id
_entity.type
_entity.pdbx_description
1 polymer ?
#
loop_
_entity_poly.entity_id
_entity_poly.type
_entity_poly.pdbx_seq_one_letter_code
_entity_poly.pdbx_strand_id
1 'polypeptide(L)'
;MSKKNNQSSSIKFAVILTIIAALLIGLFVVIGNNNSKEAQTVDSKPSIKGQPVMGDKNAAVQIVEFGDYKCPSCKSFETDIFPKLKADYIDKRRCIIFVY
;
A
#
# COMPACT_ATOMS: atom_id res chain seq x y z
N MET A 1 67.57 -13.38 17.93
CA MET A 1 66.38 -13.70 18.73
C MET A 1 65.52 -12.44 18.87
N SER A 2 64.21 -12.59 18.67
CA SER A 2 63.12 -11.64 18.99
C SER A 2 62.75 -10.52 17.98
N LYS A 3 61.60 -10.79 17.36
CA LYS A 3 60.74 -10.02 16.45
C LYS A 3 60.06 -8.87 17.22
N LYS A 4 60.16 -7.61 16.76
CA LYS A 4 59.44 -6.47 17.35
C LYS A 4 58.36 -5.93 16.40
N ASN A 5 57.13 -6.22 16.78
CA ASN A 5 55.85 -5.81 16.19
C ASN A 5 55.69 -4.28 16.13
N ASN A 6 55.55 -3.72 14.93
CA ASN A 6 55.17 -2.31 14.77
C ASN A 6 53.63 -2.16 14.83
N GLN A 7 53.12 -2.37 16.05
CA GLN A 7 51.71 -2.49 16.43
C GLN A 7 50.92 -1.16 16.33
N SER A 8 51.57 0.00 16.13
CA SER A 8 50.89 1.32 16.17
C SER A 8 50.37 1.80 14.80
N SER A 9 51.06 1.45 13.71
CA SER A 9 50.69 1.90 12.35
C SER A 9 49.55 1.06 11.78
N SER A 10 49.66 -0.27 11.87
CA SER A 10 48.66 -1.20 11.35
C SER A 10 47.31 -1.12 12.07
N ILE A 11 47.28 -0.76 13.36
CA ILE A 11 46.03 -0.54 14.10
C ILE A 11 45.33 0.73 13.62
N LYS A 12 46.06 1.84 13.39
CA LYS A 12 45.47 3.07 12.86
C LYS A 12 44.87 2.85 11.46
N PHE A 13 45.59 2.13 10.59
CA PHE A 13 45.06 1.76 9.28
C PHE A 13 43.84 0.81 9.37
N ALA A 14 43.84 -0.16 10.29
CA ALA A 14 42.70 -1.04 10.51
C ALA A 14 41.45 -0.29 11.03
N VAL A 15 41.64 0.68 11.94
CA VAL A 15 40.55 1.52 12.46
C VAL A 15 39.99 2.43 11.36
N ILE A 16 40.83 3.02 10.51
CA ILE A 16 40.37 3.85 9.40
C ILE A 16 39.61 3.02 8.36
N LEU A 17 40.12 1.83 8.01
CA LEU A 17 39.47 0.92 7.05
C LEU A 17 38.10 0.43 7.55
N THR A 18 37.97 0.15 8.84
CA THR A 18 36.68 -0.29 9.43
C THR A 18 35.65 0.84 9.48
N ILE A 19 36.06 2.08 9.76
CA ILE A 19 35.18 3.25 9.73
C ILE A 19 34.70 3.54 8.30
N ILE A 20 35.60 3.47 7.31
CA ILE A 20 35.24 3.66 5.90
C ILE A 20 34.26 2.57 5.43
N ALA A 21 34.52 1.30 5.78
CA ALA A 21 33.61 0.21 5.45
C ALA A 21 32.21 0.41 6.09
N ALA A 22 32.15 0.82 7.36
CA ALA A 22 30.89 1.10 8.04
C ALA A 22 30.11 2.25 7.40
N LEU A 23 30.79 3.32 6.98
CA LEU A 23 30.18 4.44 6.25
C LEU A 23 29.65 4.01 4.87
N LEU A 24 30.40 3.19 4.14
CA LEU A 24 29.98 2.66 2.84
C LEU A 24 28.77 1.74 2.97
N ILE A 25 28.74 0.87 3.99
CA ILE A 25 27.60 -0.01 4.27
C ILE A 25 26.37 0.82 4.65
N GLY A 26 26.52 1.83 5.52
CA GLY A 26 25.43 2.73 5.88
C GLY A 26 24.85 3.47 4.68
N LEU A 27 25.71 3.99 3.79
CA LEU A 27 25.28 4.65 2.56
C LEU A 27 24.56 3.68 1.61
N PHE A 28 25.06 2.46 1.46
CA PHE A 28 24.44 1.44 0.59
C PHE A 28 23.04 1.04 1.08
N VAL A 29 22.83 0.93 2.40
CA VAL A 29 21.52 0.65 2.99
C VAL A 29 20.54 1.80 2.73
N VAL A 30 20.97 3.07 2.87
CA VAL A 30 20.13 4.24 2.60
C VAL A 30 19.74 4.33 1.12
N ILE A 31 20.67 4.06 0.21
CA ILE A 31 20.41 4.11 -1.24
C ILE A 31 19.56 2.90 -1.69
N GLY A 32 19.80 1.72 -1.12
CA GLY A 32 19.10 0.48 -1.49
C GLY A 32 17.66 0.39 -0.99
N ASN A 33 17.25 1.23 -0.02
CA ASN A 33 15.90 1.17 0.54
C ASN A 33 14.85 1.97 -0.25
N ASN A 34 15.19 2.44 -1.45
CA ASN A 34 14.26 3.10 -2.38
C ASN A 34 13.40 2.08 -3.14
N ASN A 35 12.86 1.09 -2.43
CA ASN A 35 11.70 0.35 -2.91
C ASN A 35 10.47 1.25 -2.73
N SER A 36 10.38 2.27 -3.58
CA SER A 36 9.13 2.96 -3.84
C SER A 36 8.16 1.90 -4.30
N LYS A 37 7.27 1.48 -3.40
CA LYS A 37 6.08 0.72 -3.78
C LYS A 37 5.29 1.66 -4.68
N GLU A 38 5.47 1.48 -5.98
CA GLU A 38 4.67 2.11 -7.00
C GLU A 38 3.22 1.69 -6.73
N ALA A 39 2.46 2.60 -6.12
CA ALA A 39 1.04 2.44 -6.01
C ALA A 39 0.49 2.49 -7.42
N GLN A 40 0.01 1.36 -7.93
CA GLN A 40 -0.65 1.30 -9.23
C GLN A 40 -1.82 2.28 -9.24
N THR A 41 -1.66 3.42 -9.91
CA THR A 41 -2.76 4.35 -10.17
C THR A 41 -3.56 3.76 -11.31
N VAL A 42 -4.61 2.99 -10.97
CA VAL A 42 -5.61 2.58 -11.94
C VAL A 42 -6.49 3.80 -12.22
N ASP A 43 -6.01 4.69 -13.10
CA ASP A 43 -6.63 5.99 -13.39
C ASP A 43 -7.96 5.90 -14.17
N SER A 44 -8.44 4.70 -14.47
CA SER A 44 -9.74 4.50 -15.14
C SER A 44 -10.75 3.94 -14.14
N LYS A 45 -11.58 4.82 -13.56
CA LYS A 45 -12.79 4.38 -12.85
C LYS A 45 -13.63 3.51 -13.79
N PRO A 46 -14.19 2.38 -13.33
CA PRO A 46 -15.04 1.54 -14.18
C PRO A 46 -16.24 2.35 -14.68
N SER A 47 -16.59 2.15 -15.96
CA SER A 47 -17.76 2.79 -16.54
C SER A 47 -19.02 2.20 -15.93
N ILE A 48 -19.81 3.06 -15.30
CA ILE A 48 -21.10 2.74 -14.68
C ILE A 48 -22.30 2.99 -15.61
N LYS A 49 -22.05 3.36 -16.87
CA LYS A 49 -23.12 3.72 -17.81
C LYS A 49 -24.00 2.52 -18.09
N GLY A 50 -25.29 2.62 -17.81
CA GLY A 50 -26.28 1.56 -18.02
C GLY A 50 -26.32 0.48 -16.93
N GLN A 51 -25.54 0.63 -15.86
CA GLN A 51 -25.58 -0.27 -14.70
C GLN A 51 -26.70 0.12 -13.72
N PRO A 52 -27.21 -0.82 -12.92
CA PRO A 52 -28.10 -0.51 -11.80
C PRO A 52 -27.43 0.44 -10.81
N VAL A 53 -28.15 1.48 -10.39
CA VAL A 53 -27.63 2.52 -9.50
C VAL A 53 -28.59 2.73 -8.35
N MET A 54 -28.04 2.90 -7.14
CA MET A 54 -28.83 3.21 -5.95
C MET A 54 -28.18 4.34 -5.14
N GLY A 55 -28.98 5.38 -4.83
CA GLY A 55 -28.53 6.56 -4.09
C GLY A 55 -28.53 7.84 -4.91
N ASP A 56 -27.82 8.85 -4.41
CA ASP A 56 -27.74 10.17 -5.03
C ASP A 56 -26.69 10.18 -6.16
N LYS A 57 -27.11 10.52 -7.38
CA LYS A 57 -26.21 10.62 -8.56
C LYS A 57 -25.12 11.68 -8.39
N ASN A 58 -25.33 12.65 -7.50
CA ASN A 58 -24.38 13.72 -7.20
C ASN A 58 -23.55 13.44 -5.94
N ALA A 59 -23.62 12.22 -5.36
CA ALA A 59 -22.82 11.86 -4.21
C ALA A 59 -21.32 11.99 -4.52
N ALA A 60 -20.57 12.57 -3.58
CA ALA A 60 -19.13 12.78 -3.73
C ALA A 60 -18.34 11.47 -3.79
N VAL A 61 -18.89 10.39 -3.25
CA VAL A 61 -18.27 9.07 -3.19
C VAL A 61 -19.11 8.06 -3.97
N GLN A 62 -18.42 7.28 -4.82
CA GLN A 62 -19.00 6.21 -5.62
C GLN A 62 -18.44 4.86 -5.18
N ILE A 63 -19.34 3.91 -4.92
CA ILE A 63 -19.02 2.54 -4.55
C ILE A 63 -19.50 1.63 -5.68
N VAL A 64 -18.66 0.73 -6.17
CA VAL A 64 -19.03 -0.26 -7.19
C VAL A 64 -18.86 -1.64 -6.58
N GLU A 65 -19.96 -2.38 -6.48
CA GLU A 65 -19.99 -3.78 -6.10
C GLU A 65 -19.89 -4.64 -7.37
N PHE A 66 -18.83 -5.44 -7.46
CA PHE A 66 -18.70 -6.48 -8.47
C PHE A 66 -19.14 -7.80 -7.84
N GLY A 67 -20.39 -8.19 -8.09
CA GLY A 67 -21.01 -9.37 -7.51
C GLY A 67 -21.22 -10.50 -8.52
N ASP A 68 -21.46 -11.69 -7.99
CA ASP A 68 -22.06 -12.81 -8.71
C ASP A 68 -23.15 -13.39 -7.80
N TYR A 69 -24.36 -13.59 -8.32
CA TYR A 69 -25.50 -14.13 -7.56
C TYR A 69 -25.23 -15.52 -6.96
N LYS A 70 -24.28 -16.28 -7.50
CA LYS A 70 -23.88 -17.60 -6.98
C LYS A 70 -22.73 -17.53 -5.98
N CYS A 71 -22.12 -16.36 -5.78
CA CYS A 71 -21.01 -16.21 -4.86
C CYS A 71 -21.50 -16.19 -3.40
N PRO A 72 -21.09 -17.16 -2.56
CA PRO A 72 -21.51 -17.20 -1.16
C PRO A 72 -20.98 -15.99 -0.36
N SER A 73 -19.82 -15.44 -0.72
CA SER A 73 -19.28 -14.24 -0.09
C SER A 73 -20.08 -12.99 -0.45
N CYS A 74 -20.58 -12.88 -1.68
CA CYS A 74 -21.48 -11.79 -2.08
C CYS A 74 -22.80 -11.86 -1.32
N LYS A 75 -23.32 -13.07 -1.07
CA LYS A 75 -24.49 -13.26 -0.19
C LYS A 75 -24.25 -12.71 1.22
N SER A 76 -23.11 -13.03 1.84
CA SER A 76 -22.79 -12.49 3.17
C SER A 76 -22.63 -10.97 3.16
N PHE A 77 -22.08 -10.40 2.08
CA PHE A 77 -22.03 -8.95 1.92
C PHE A 77 -23.43 -8.33 1.86
N GLU A 78 -24.33 -8.90 1.07
CA GLU A 78 -25.72 -8.45 0.92
C GLU A 78 -26.49 -8.52 2.25
N THR A 79 -26.29 -9.56 3.06
CA THR A 79 -27.03 -9.72 4.32
C THR A 79 -26.45 -8.88 5.46
N ASP A 80 -25.11 -8.76 5.55
CA ASP A 80 -24.47 -8.30 6.78
C ASP A 80 -23.84 -6.91 6.65
N ILE A 81 -23.43 -6.52 5.44
CA ILE A 81 -22.65 -5.30 5.17
C ILE A 81 -23.48 -4.27 4.42
N PHE A 82 -24.17 -4.68 3.35
CA PHE A 82 -24.98 -3.79 2.53
C PHE A 82 -26.04 -3.00 3.32
N PRO A 83 -26.78 -3.58 4.29
CA PRO A 83 -27.78 -2.83 5.04
C PRO A 83 -27.17 -1.69 5.87
N LYS A 84 -25.97 -1.92 6.42
CA LYS A 84 -25.23 -0.91 7.20
C LYS A 84 -24.72 0.20 6.28
N LEU A 85 -24.11 -0.18 5.15
CA LEU A 85 -23.62 0.75 4.15
C LEU A 85 -24.75 1.63 3.59
N LYS A 86 -25.91 1.03 3.34
CA LYS A 86 -27.10 1.73 2.88
C LYS A 86 -27.57 2.77 3.89
N ALA A 87 -27.77 2.36 5.15
CA ALA A 87 -28.25 3.26 6.20
C ALA A 87 -27.28 4.42 6.48
N ASP A 88 -25.98 4.16 6.49
CA ASP A 88 -24.99 5.16 6.88
C ASP A 88 -24.51 6.08 5.76
N TYR A 89 -24.62 5.65 4.50
CA TYR A 89 -24.01 6.37 3.39
C TYR A 89 -24.96 6.61 2.22
N ILE A 90 -25.77 5.64 1.83
CA ILE A 90 -26.68 5.79 0.68
C ILE A 90 -27.89 6.64 1.07
N ASP A 91 -28.58 6.28 2.15
CA ASP A 91 -29.79 6.98 2.60
C ASP A 91 -29.48 8.41 3.08
N LYS A 92 -28.25 8.64 3.59
CA LYS A 92 -27.75 9.96 3.98
C LYS A 92 -27.22 10.79 2.79
N ARG A 93 -27.41 10.33 1.54
CA ARG A 93 -26.94 10.96 0.29
C ARG A 93 -25.43 11.21 0.22
N ARG A 94 -24.65 10.40 0.93
CA ARG A 94 -23.18 10.52 1.00
C ARG A 94 -22.48 9.65 -0.04
N CYS A 95 -23.12 8.56 -0.47
CA CYS A 95 -22.60 7.63 -1.46
C CYS A 95 -23.67 7.19 -2.47
N ILE A 96 -23.20 6.79 -3.64
CA ILE A 96 -23.97 6.02 -4.63
C ILE A 96 -23.32 4.64 -4.78
N ILE A 97 -24.14 3.59 -4.81
CA ILE A 97 -23.67 2.22 -5.06
C ILE A 97 -24.17 1.70 -6.41
N PHE A 98 -23.30 0.96 -7.08
CA PHE A 98 -23.57 0.25 -8.32
C PHE A 98 -23.43 -1.24 -8.06
N VAL A 99 -24.43 -2.02 -8.46
CA VAL A 99 -24.41 -3.48 -8.35
C VAL A 99 -24.26 -4.03 -9.75
N TYR A 100 -23.15 -4.72 -9.99
CA TYR A 100 -22.91 -5.49 -11.22
C TYR A 100 -23.41 -6.92 -11.04
#